data_AF-A0A7E4VD84-F1
#
_entry.id   AF-A0A7E4VD84-F1
#
_cell.length_a   1.000
_cell.length_b   1.000
_cell.length_c   1.000
_cell.angle_alpha   90.00
_cell.angle_beta   90.00
_cell.angle_gamma   90.00
#
_symmetry.space_group_name_H-M   'P 1'
#
loop_
_entity.id
_entity.type
_entity.pdbx_description
1 polymer ?
#
loop_
_entity_poly.entity_id
_entity_poly.type
_entity_poly.pdbx_seq_one_letter_code
_entity_poly.pdbx_strand_id
1 'polypeptide(L)'
;MEYGSTSEECESETDYCYRFVADLNILSNVKKGGCSTYRCFLNQNKCIKQKIQGYDVDFCCCNKRDFCNTAHNRYNLSLFGLLFVFVFNYFV
;
A
#
# COMPACT_ATOMS: atom_id res chain seq x y z
N MET A 1 9.87 11.30 1.09
CA MET A 1 8.70 10.42 1.29
C MET A 1 7.39 11.14 0.87
N GLU A 2 6.32 10.50 0.40
CA GLU A 2 5.05 11.20 0.10
C GLU A 2 3.91 10.24 0.44
N TYR A 3 3.12 10.62 1.44
CA TYR A 3 1.95 9.91 1.95
C TYR A 3 0.86 10.92 2.29
N GLY A 4 0.11 11.38 1.27
CA GLY A 4 -0.30 12.80 1.30
C GLY A 4 0.95 13.68 1.24
N SER A 5 0.83 15.01 1.21
CA SER A 5 1.96 15.91 0.93
C SER A 5 3.08 15.96 2.01
N THR A 6 3.28 14.90 2.82
CA THR A 6 4.29 14.84 3.88
C THR A 6 5.20 13.62 3.74
N SER A 7 6.49 13.91 3.57
CA SER A 7 7.61 13.00 3.77
C SER A 7 8.08 13.01 5.22
N GLU A 8 8.54 11.86 5.71
CA GLU A 8 9.57 11.83 6.77
C GLU A 8 10.79 11.06 6.27
N GLU A 9 11.96 11.30 6.87
CA GLU A 9 13.16 10.49 6.67
C GLU A 9 13.27 9.55 7.87
N CYS A 10 13.58 8.27 7.64
CA CYS A 10 13.75 7.34 8.76
C CYS A 10 15.10 7.61 9.45
N GLU A 11 15.11 7.73 10.77
CA GLU A 11 16.29 8.14 11.54
C GLU A 11 17.35 7.04 11.64
N SER A 12 16.93 5.77 11.61
CA SER A 12 17.82 4.62 11.75
C SER A 12 17.90 3.78 10.47
N GLU A 13 19.09 3.23 10.18
CA GLU A 13 19.26 2.20 9.14
C GLU A 13 18.46 0.92 9.42
N THR A 14 18.09 0.68 10.68
CA THR A 14 17.24 -0.46 11.07
C THR A 14 15.76 -0.19 10.90
N ASP A 15 15.36 1.04 10.58
CA ASP A 15 13.96 1.38 10.43
C ASP A 15 13.35 0.77 9.17
N TYR A 16 12.06 0.50 9.29
CA TYR A 16 11.22 0.04 8.20
C TYR A 16 10.16 1.09 7.91
N CYS A 17 9.92 1.34 6.64
CA CYS A 17 8.70 2.01 6.21
C CYS A 17 7.51 1.07 6.48
N TYR A 18 6.54 1.52 7.26
CA TYR A 18 5.30 0.79 7.50
C TYR A 18 4.12 1.45 6.79
N ARG A 19 3.14 0.63 6.45
CA ARG A 19 1.82 1.03 5.95
C ARG A 19 0.76 0.28 6.72
N PHE A 20 -0.24 1.00 7.18
CA PHE A 20 -1.41 0.49 7.86
C PHE A 20 -2.64 0.93 7.08
N VAL A 21 -3.46 -0.02 6.66
CA VAL A 21 -4.76 0.22 6.02
C VAL A 21 -5.81 -0.52 6.84
N ALA A 22 -6.82 0.19 7.33
CA ALA A 22 -7.99 -0.41 7.94
C ALA A 22 -9.22 -0.08 7.09
N ASP A 23 -9.89 -1.12 6.60
CA ASP A 23 -11.14 -0.99 5.87
C ASP A 23 -12.28 -0.90 6.91
N LEU A 24 -12.73 0.32 7.18
CA LEU A 24 -13.73 0.60 8.21
C LEU A 24 -15.17 0.52 7.67
N ASN A 25 -15.37 0.52 6.34
CA ASN A 25 -16.58 0.17 5.55
C ASN A 25 -16.41 0.67 4.09
N ILE A 26 -17.42 0.47 3.21
CA ILE A 26 -17.41 0.88 1.78
C ILE A 26 -17.02 2.36 1.57
N LEU A 27 -17.27 3.22 2.55
CA LEU A 27 -17.10 4.68 2.44
C LEU A 27 -15.86 5.23 3.16
N SER A 28 -15.17 4.44 4.00
CA SER A 28 -14.07 4.94 4.82
C SER A 28 -12.94 3.92 4.97
N ASN A 29 -11.76 4.29 4.46
CA ASN A 29 -10.53 3.53 4.63
C ASN A 29 -9.52 4.41 5.37
N VAL A 30 -9.06 3.95 6.53
CA VAL A 30 -8.00 4.63 7.27
C VAL A 30 -6.68 4.17 6.71
N LYS A 31 -5.89 5.12 6.21
CA LYS A 31 -4.56 4.89 5.64
C LYS A 31 -3.56 5.66 6.51
N LYS A 32 -2.62 4.96 7.14
CA LYS A 32 -1.48 5.54 7.85
C LYS A 32 -0.17 4.93 7.36
N GLY A 33 0.89 5.74 7.30
CA GLY A 33 2.24 5.29 6.98
C GLY A 33 3.29 6.04 7.80
N GLY A 34 4.51 5.51 7.85
CA GLY A 34 5.66 6.16 8.49
C GLY A 34 6.86 5.22 8.64
N CYS A 35 7.82 5.58 9.48
CA CYS A 35 9.02 4.81 9.83
C CYS A 35 8.92 4.17 11.22
N SER A 36 9.33 2.90 11.36
CA SER A 36 9.47 2.26 12.67
C SER A 36 10.27 0.95 12.63
N THR A 37 11.30 0.83 13.47
CA THR A 37 11.95 -0.45 13.79
C THR A 37 11.01 -1.39 14.57
N TYR A 38 10.48 -0.93 15.72
CA TYR A 38 9.75 -1.78 16.66
C TYR A 38 8.44 -2.37 16.11
N ARG A 39 7.66 -1.58 15.35
CA ARG A 39 6.39 -2.06 14.78
C ARG A 39 6.60 -3.14 13.72
N CYS A 40 7.75 -3.13 13.07
CA CYS A 40 8.10 -4.04 11.99
C CYS A 40 8.97 -5.22 12.43
N PHE A 41 9.38 -5.27 13.71
CA PHE A 41 10.27 -6.31 14.24
C PHE A 41 9.80 -7.73 13.91
N LEU A 42 8.50 -8.00 14.06
CA LEU A 42 7.90 -9.31 13.77
C LEU A 42 7.51 -9.51 12.30
N ASN A 43 7.47 -8.43 11.51
CA ASN A 43 6.90 -8.43 10.16
C ASN A 43 7.82 -7.75 9.13
N GLN A 44 9.11 -8.00 9.24
CA GLN A 44 10.11 -7.44 8.34
C GLN A 44 9.81 -7.81 6.88
N ASN A 45 9.76 -6.80 6.01
CA ASN A 45 9.58 -6.97 4.56
C ASN A 45 8.35 -7.80 4.14
N LYS A 46 7.29 -7.83 4.94
CA LYS A 46 6.05 -8.55 4.64
C LYS A 46 4.80 -7.75 4.99
N CYS A 47 3.68 -8.16 4.42
CA CYS A 47 2.35 -7.68 4.78
C CYS A 47 1.62 -8.76 5.57
N ILE A 48 0.93 -8.35 6.63
CA ILE A 48 0.04 -9.21 7.39
C ILE A 48 -1.38 -8.64 7.33
N LYS A 49 -2.34 -9.55 7.18
CA LYS A 49 -3.76 -9.23 7.27
C LYS A 49 -4.28 -9.75 8.58
N GLN A 50 -4.94 -8.89 9.35
CA GLN A 50 -5.49 -9.23 10.65
C GLN A 50 -6.87 -8.62 10.81
N LYS A 51 -7.74 -9.30 11.55
CA LYS A 51 -9.02 -8.73 11.98
C LYS A 51 -8.87 -8.08 13.33
N ILE A 52 -9.03 -6.76 13.40
CA ILE A 52 -8.99 -5.99 14.65
C ILE A 52 -10.36 -5.39 14.86
N GLN A 53 -11.03 -5.75 15.96
CA GLN A 53 -12.38 -5.26 16.29
C GLN A 53 -13.42 -5.46 15.17
N GLY A 54 -13.26 -6.52 14.37
CA GLY A 54 -14.15 -6.83 13.23
C GLY A 54 -13.75 -6.18 11.90
N TYR A 55 -12.77 -5.28 11.90
CA TYR A 55 -12.26 -4.64 10.68
C TYR A 55 -11.07 -5.40 10.10
N ASP A 56 -11.02 -5.51 8.78
CA ASP A 56 -9.86 -6.05 8.07
C ASP A 56 -8.76 -4.99 8.01
N VAL A 57 -7.62 -5.33 8.59
CA VAL A 57 -6.43 -4.49 8.68
C VAL A 57 -5.31 -5.12 7.88
N ASP A 58 -4.72 -4.33 6.97
CA ASP A 58 -3.51 -4.66 6.22
C ASP A 58 -2.34 -3.86 6.76
N PHE A 59 -1.36 -4.55 7.34
CA PHE A 59 -0.15 -3.96 7.88
C PHE A 59 1.08 -4.47 7.14
N CYS A 60 1.75 -3.60 6.40
CA CYS A 60 2.94 -3.90 5.61
C CYS A 60 4.16 -3.18 6.18
N CYS A 61 5.30 -3.85 6.16
CA CYS A 61 6.61 -3.24 6.43
C CYS A 61 7.58 -3.52 5.29
N CYS A 62 8.48 -2.59 5.01
CA CYS A 62 9.54 -2.74 4.02
C CYS A 62 10.71 -1.79 4.31
N ASN A 63 11.93 -2.17 3.91
CA ASN A 63 13.11 -1.31 4.04
C ASN A 63 14.07 -1.42 2.82
N LYS A 64 13.59 -1.94 1.69
CA LYS A 64 14.44 -2.20 0.52
C LYS A 64 14.76 -0.98 -0.33
N ARG A 65 13.93 0.06 -0.26
CA ARG A 65 14.05 1.28 -1.05
C ARG A 65 13.24 2.39 -0.40
N ASP A 66 13.55 3.62 -0.77
CA ASP A 66 12.77 4.78 -0.36
C ASP A 66 11.32 4.65 -0.87
N PHE A 67 10.37 5.13 -0.06
CA PHE A 67 8.94 5.13 -0.36
C PHE A 67 8.36 3.73 -0.66
N CYS A 68 8.97 2.65 -0.15
CA CYS A 68 8.49 1.29 -0.43
C CYS A 68 7.09 0.99 0.13
N ASN A 69 6.62 1.78 1.10
CA ASN A 69 5.29 1.69 1.72
C ASN A 69 4.20 2.46 0.94
N THR A 70 4.52 3.01 -0.23
CA THR A 70 3.53 3.58 -1.15
C THR A 70 2.61 2.48 -1.68
N ALA A 71 1.34 2.81 -1.91
CA ALA A 71 0.41 1.86 -2.49
C ALA A 71 0.92 1.44 -3.88
N HIS A 72 1.32 0.17 -4.03
CA HIS A 72 1.48 -0.39 -5.37
C HIS A 72 0.12 -0.31 -6.05
N ASN A 73 0.00 0.58 -7.03
CA ASN A 73 -1.18 0.64 -7.86
C ASN A 73 -1.18 -0.66 -8.67
N ARG A 74 -1.94 -1.66 -8.20
CA ARG A 74 -2.21 -2.89 -8.93
C ARG A 74 -3.21 -2.52 -10.02
N TYR A 75 -2.77 -1.75 -11.02
CA TYR A 75 -3.49 -1.75 -12.28
C TYR A 75 -3.40 -3.20 -12.76
N ASN A 76 -4.47 -3.97 -12.56
CA ASN A 76 -4.72 -5.13 -13.40
C ASN A 76 -4.95 -4.54 -14.79
N LEU A 77 -3.84 -4.29 -15.52
CA LEU A 77 -3.90 -3.97 -16.93
C LEU A 77 -4.33 -5.27 -17.63
N SER A 78 -5.63 -5.55 -17.55
CA SER A 78 -6.23 -6.64 -18.30
C SER A 78 -6.06 -6.30 -19.77
N LEU A 79 -5.23 -7.05 -20.48
CA LEU A 79 -5.01 -6.92 -21.93
C LEU A 79 -6.35 -6.92 -22.70
N PHE A 80 -7.38 -7.58 -22.15
CA PHE A 80 -8.74 -7.62 -22.67
C PHE A 80 -9.41 -6.25 -22.77
N GLY A 81 -9.13 -5.33 -21.83
CA GLY A 81 -9.72 -4.00 -21.84
C GLY A 81 -9.21 -3.12 -22.98
N LEU A 82 -7.92 -3.25 -23.34
CA LEU A 82 -7.34 -2.51 -24.47
C LEU A 82 -7.88 -3.01 -25.81
N LEU A 83 -8.04 -4.33 -25.98
CA LEU A 83 -8.61 -4.90 -27.21
C LEU A 83 -10.04 -4.44 -27.46
N PHE A 84 -10.88 -4.33 -26.44
CA PHE A 84 -12.25 -3.84 -26.60
C PHE A 84 -12.31 -2.41 -27.14
N VAL A 85 -11.42 -1.52 -26.69
CA VAL A 85 -11.33 -0.14 -27.17
C VAL A 85 -10.88 -0.11 -28.64
N PHE A 86 -9.87 -0.90 -29.02
CA PHE A 86 -9.42 -0.96 -30.42
C PHE A 86 -10.48 -1.53 -31.37
N VAL A 87 -11.20 -2.58 -30.96
CA VAL A 87 -12.27 -3.16 -31.79
C VAL A 87 -13.44 -2.18 -31.95
N PHE A 88 -13.87 -1.50 -30.88
CA PHE A 88 -14.94 -0.50 -30.99
C PHE A 88 -14.56 0.74 -31.81
N ASN A 89 -13.31 1.22 -31.72
CA ASN A 89 -12.85 2.36 -32.50
C ASN A 89 -12.57 2.04 -33.98
N TYR A 90 -12.43 0.74 -34.34
CA TYR A 90 -12.27 0.32 -35.73
C TYR A 90 -13.60 -0.04 -36.41
N PHE A 91 -14.63 -0.40 -35.64
CA PHE A 91 -15.95 -0.81 -36.13
C PHE A 91 -17.04 0.29 -36.05
N VAL A 92 -16.70 1.51 -35.62
CA VAL A 92 -17.56 2.70 -35.69
C VAL A 92 -17.00 3.70 -36.69
#